data_AF-D4ARW7-F1
#
_entry.id   AF-D4ARW7-F1
#
_cell.length_a   1.000
_cell.length_b   1.000
_cell.length_c   1.000
_cell.angle_alpha   90.00
_cell.angle_beta   90.00
_cell.angle_gamma   90.00
#
_symmetry.space_group_name_H-M   'P 1'
#
loop_
_entity.id
_entity.type
_entity.pdbx_description
1 polymer ?
#
loop_
_entity_poly.entity_id
_entity_poly.type
_entity_poly.pdbx_seq_one_letter_code
_entity_poly.pdbx_strand_id
1 'polypeptide(L)'
;MGDERYKSLRFLFKVDYIQVDDESLQFDADGLWSPPHECTYSTLYSTEWLQRTPERVVPAKTHGDSDFAVCSLLYRSSTSYFFTVPVDCRNNDSMQSHLEQTEQSWRRLRFKNDERQNLSIATFSATSYTLAGRGSRDWVPELLPDTYNDSYCSPVPFTHLTGDLALIVGLIAFSCPRERDKYCLSDIMQRCFKPPRWSPHRSPPQRIDRHGVVVTIRADPEAGDLREGKRELRKFQDGSYGALFKSP
;
A
#
# COMPACT_ATOMS: atom_id res chain seq x y z
N MET A 1 7.15 1.51 26.62
CA MET A 1 8.37 1.99 25.94
C MET A 1 8.17 1.80 24.45
N GLY A 2 8.14 2.89 23.68
CA GLY A 2 8.07 2.82 22.22
C GLY A 2 9.40 2.33 21.68
N ASP A 3 9.38 1.46 20.68
CA ASP A 3 10.58 0.97 20.02
C ASP A 3 11.18 2.12 19.20
N GLU A 4 12.35 2.62 19.63
CA GLU A 4 13.04 3.80 19.07
C GLU A 4 13.24 3.71 17.56
N ARG A 5 13.26 2.50 17.00
CA ARG A 5 13.40 2.27 15.56
C ARG A 5 12.27 2.92 14.77
N TYR A 6 11.03 2.89 15.24
CA TYR A 6 9.91 3.50 14.50
C TYR A 6 9.89 5.03 14.57
N LYS A 7 10.69 5.63 15.44
CA LYS A 7 10.90 7.09 15.46
C LYS A 7 11.80 7.57 14.33
N SER A 8 12.45 6.69 13.57
CA SER A 8 13.17 7.08 12.36
C SER A 8 12.32 6.98 11.09
N LEU A 9 11.08 6.45 11.16
CA LEU A 9 10.23 6.29 9.98
C LEU A 9 9.75 7.66 9.47
N ARG A 10 10.46 8.17 8.46
CA ARG A 10 10.22 9.46 7.83
C ARG A 10 10.25 9.34 6.32
N PHE A 11 9.20 9.78 5.65
CA PHE A 11 9.12 9.76 4.19
C PHE A 11 8.06 10.74 3.70
N LEU A 12 8.14 11.08 2.43
CA LEU A 12 7.10 11.81 1.72
C LEU A 12 6.27 10.83 0.93
N PHE A 13 4.98 11.10 0.83
CA PHE A 13 4.07 10.34 0.02
C PHE A 13 3.09 11.25 -0.69
N LYS A 14 2.67 10.83 -1.88
CA LYS A 14 1.57 11.40 -2.63
C LYS A 14 0.67 10.26 -3.07
N VAL A 15 -0.64 10.46 -2.93
CA VAL A 15 -1.64 9.51 -3.40
C VAL A 15 -2.54 10.20 -4.41
N ASP A 16 -2.52 9.68 -5.63
CA ASP A 16 -3.42 10.09 -6.69
C ASP A 16 -4.53 9.05 -6.80
N TYR A 17 -5.77 9.45 -6.52
CA TYR A 17 -6.93 8.58 -6.65
C TYR A 17 -7.33 8.50 -8.11
N ILE A 18 -7.49 7.29 -8.61
CA ILE A 18 -7.73 7.01 -10.03
C ILE A 18 -8.97 6.16 -10.21
N GLN A 19 -9.54 6.20 -11.40
CA GLN A 19 -10.62 5.34 -11.83
C GLN A 19 -10.30 4.77 -13.21
N VAL A 20 -10.72 3.53 -13.45
CA VAL A 20 -10.69 2.91 -14.78
C VAL A 20 -11.80 3.53 -15.63
N ASP A 21 -11.47 3.97 -16.84
CA ASP A 21 -12.47 4.48 -17.77
C ASP A 21 -13.39 3.32 -18.23
N ASP A 22 -14.70 3.45 -18.04
CA ASP A 22 -15.66 2.35 -18.24
C ASP A 22 -15.63 1.76 -19.67
N GLU A 23 -15.30 2.57 -20.68
CA GLU A 23 -15.21 2.15 -22.08
C GLU A 23 -14.04 1.18 -22.35
N SER A 24 -13.06 1.14 -21.45
CA SER A 24 -11.84 0.34 -21.59
C SER A 24 -11.86 -0.96 -20.80
N LEU A 25 -12.97 -1.26 -20.12
CA LEU A 25 -13.07 -2.43 -19.27
C LEU A 25 -13.04 -3.72 -20.08
N GLN A 26 -12.10 -4.58 -19.72
CA GLN A 26 -12.00 -5.94 -20.25
C GLN A 26 -12.56 -6.92 -19.24
N PHE A 27 -13.35 -7.88 -19.72
CA PHE A 27 -13.98 -8.91 -18.91
C PHE A 27 -13.48 -10.29 -19.36
N ASP A 28 -13.21 -11.17 -18.41
CA ASP A 28 -12.90 -12.57 -18.70
C ASP A 28 -14.18 -13.37 -19.02
N ALA A 29 -14.03 -14.66 -19.33
CA ALA A 29 -15.13 -15.56 -19.67
C ALA A 29 -16.17 -15.71 -18.53
N ASP A 30 -15.77 -15.44 -17.29
CA ASP A 30 -16.64 -15.48 -16.11
C ASP A 30 -17.31 -14.11 -15.85
N GLY A 31 -17.11 -13.13 -16.73
CA GLY A 31 -17.64 -11.79 -16.59
C GLY A 31 -16.95 -10.96 -15.50
N LEU A 32 -15.75 -11.36 -15.06
CA LEU A 32 -14.96 -10.59 -14.10
C LEU A 32 -14.07 -9.61 -14.85
N TRP A 33 -14.14 -8.33 -14.45
CA TRP A 33 -13.28 -7.33 -15.04
C TRP A 33 -11.82 -7.51 -14.59
N SER A 34 -10.90 -7.17 -15.48
CA SER A 34 -9.46 -7.09 -15.20
C SER A 34 -8.91 -5.71 -15.57
N PRO A 35 -7.93 -5.18 -14.81
CA PRO A 35 -7.35 -3.89 -15.13
C PRO A 35 -6.72 -3.87 -16.54
N PRO A 36 -7.03 -2.85 -17.37
CA PRO A 36 -6.40 -2.70 -18.67
C PRO A 36 -4.90 -2.41 -18.53
N HIS A 37 -4.12 -2.84 -19.53
CA HIS A 37 -2.69 -2.58 -19.62
C HIS A 37 -2.38 -1.19 -20.16
N GLU A 38 -3.24 -0.69 -21.05
CA GLU A 38 -3.15 0.65 -21.63
C GLU A 38 -3.68 1.70 -20.62
N CYS A 39 -3.12 2.90 -20.65
CA CYS A 39 -3.40 3.97 -19.69
C CYS A 39 -4.77 4.64 -19.87
N THR A 40 -5.83 3.91 -19.58
CA THR A 40 -7.22 4.39 -19.53
C THR A 40 -7.64 4.66 -18.09
N TYR A 41 -6.80 5.44 -17.39
CA TYR A 41 -6.98 5.78 -15.99
C TYR A 41 -7.08 7.30 -15.83
N SER A 42 -8.25 7.77 -15.43
CA SER A 42 -8.48 9.17 -15.08
C SER A 42 -8.12 9.43 -13.62
N THR A 43 -7.43 10.55 -13.35
CA THR A 43 -7.15 10.98 -11.97
C THR A 43 -8.35 11.76 -11.45
N LEU A 44 -8.98 11.24 -10.39
CA LEU A 44 -10.10 11.88 -9.72
C LEU A 44 -9.65 13.07 -8.87
N TYR A 45 -8.64 12.85 -8.03
CA TYR A 45 -7.99 13.89 -7.23
C TYR A 45 -6.64 13.41 -6.68
N SER A 46 -5.83 14.36 -6.21
CA SER A 46 -4.54 14.09 -5.55
C SER A 46 -4.55 14.62 -4.11
N THR A 47 -3.82 13.94 -3.22
CA THR A 47 -3.57 14.44 -1.86
C THR A 47 -2.52 15.54 -1.81
N GLU A 48 -1.88 15.86 -2.93
CA GLU A 48 -0.59 16.55 -2.98
C GLU A 48 0.48 15.81 -2.17
N TRP A 49 1.69 16.37 -2.12
CA TRP A 49 2.78 15.81 -1.33
C TRP A 49 2.56 16.03 0.17
N LEU A 50 2.53 14.93 0.91
CA LEU A 50 2.47 14.90 2.36
C LEU A 50 3.79 14.35 2.91
N GLN A 51 4.28 14.94 4.00
CA GLN A 51 5.43 14.48 4.76
C GLN A 51 4.92 13.74 6.00
N ARG A 52 5.31 12.47 6.14
CA ARG A 52 5.17 11.71 7.39
C ARG A 52 6.47 11.84 8.18
N THR A 53 6.36 12.46 9.34
CA THR A 53 7.34 12.38 10.43
C THR A 53 6.84 11.39 11.48
N PRO A 54 7.54 11.02 12.56
CA PRO A 54 6.96 10.16 13.60
C PRO A 54 5.79 10.80 14.34
N GLU A 55 5.83 12.12 14.53
CA GLU A 55 4.85 12.86 15.34
C GLU A 55 3.65 13.31 14.52
N ARG A 56 3.88 13.67 13.25
CA ARG A 56 2.86 14.31 12.41
C ARG A 56 2.89 13.94 10.92
N VAL A 57 1.75 14.12 10.28
CA VAL A 57 1.53 14.15 8.83
C VAL A 57 1.16 15.58 8.45
N VAL A 58 1.96 16.20 7.59
CA VAL A 58 1.77 17.60 7.17
C VAL A 58 2.03 17.76 5.67
N PRO A 59 1.50 18.80 5.01
CA PRO A 59 1.90 19.12 3.64
C PRO A 59 3.43 19.31 3.54
N ALA A 60 4.04 18.69 2.53
CA ALA A 60 5.48 18.77 2.32
C ALA A 60 5.86 20.14 1.76
N LYS A 61 6.88 20.78 2.35
CA LYS A 61 7.41 22.06 1.86
C LYS A 61 8.31 21.88 0.64
N THR A 62 9.10 20.81 0.66
CA THR A 62 10.01 20.41 -0.42
C THR A 62 9.79 18.93 -0.67
N HIS A 63 9.74 18.52 -1.93
CA HIS A 63 9.47 17.12 -2.29
C HIS A 63 10.63 16.45 -3.02
N GLY A 64 11.75 17.17 -3.26
CA GLY A 64 12.84 16.70 -4.12
C GLY A 64 12.35 16.28 -5.50
N ASP A 65 13.19 15.59 -6.27
CA ASP A 65 12.85 15.16 -7.64
C ASP A 65 12.94 13.64 -7.86
N SER A 66 13.52 12.90 -6.90
CA SER A 66 13.75 11.46 -7.08
C SER A 66 12.70 10.63 -6.34
N ASP A 67 11.89 9.89 -7.09
CA ASP A 67 11.00 8.87 -6.54
C ASP A 67 11.82 7.73 -5.93
N PHE A 68 11.38 7.26 -4.76
CA PHE A 68 11.96 6.11 -4.09
C PHE A 68 11.19 4.84 -4.43
N ALA A 69 9.86 4.91 -4.45
CA ALA A 69 8.98 3.82 -4.87
C ALA A 69 7.69 4.39 -5.48
N VAL A 70 7.15 3.72 -6.49
CA VAL A 70 5.87 4.03 -7.10
C VAL A 70 5.06 2.74 -7.19
N CYS A 71 3.75 2.83 -6.97
CA CYS A 71 2.85 1.70 -7.15
C CYS A 71 1.46 2.16 -7.51
N SER A 72 0.82 1.45 -8.44
CA SER A 72 -0.62 1.52 -8.64
C SER A 72 -1.32 0.33 -7.99
N LEU A 73 -2.42 0.61 -7.31
CA LEU A 73 -3.32 -0.38 -6.71
C LEU A 73 -4.75 -0.14 -7.21
N LEU A 74 -5.49 -1.21 -7.51
CA LEU A 74 -6.90 -1.18 -7.88
C LEU A 74 -7.68 -2.17 -7.04
N TYR A 75 -8.91 -1.83 -6.67
CA TYR A 75 -9.79 -2.72 -5.94
C TYR A 75 -10.87 -3.33 -6.83
N ARG A 76 -11.00 -4.66 -6.77
CA ARG A 76 -12.08 -5.40 -7.41
C ARG A 76 -13.00 -6.01 -6.36
N SER A 77 -14.22 -5.48 -6.28
CA SER A 77 -15.25 -5.84 -5.30
C SER A 77 -15.75 -7.28 -5.47
N SER A 78 -15.94 -7.75 -6.72
CA SER A 78 -16.51 -9.07 -7.03
C SER A 78 -15.71 -10.23 -6.43
N THR A 79 -14.39 -10.08 -6.37
CA THR A 79 -13.49 -11.05 -5.74
C THR A 79 -12.86 -10.56 -4.45
N SER A 80 -13.16 -9.32 -4.04
CA SER A 80 -12.54 -8.65 -2.89
C SER A 80 -11.00 -8.74 -2.91
N TYR A 81 -10.39 -8.47 -4.08
CA TYR A 81 -8.93 -8.47 -4.25
C TYR A 81 -8.42 -7.10 -4.68
N PHE A 82 -7.20 -6.80 -4.26
CA PHE A 82 -6.38 -5.74 -4.82
C PHE A 82 -5.54 -6.27 -5.97
N PHE A 83 -5.54 -5.55 -7.08
CA PHE A 83 -4.53 -5.64 -8.11
C PHE A 83 -3.47 -4.58 -7.88
N THR A 84 -2.22 -4.93 -8.14
CA THR A 84 -1.05 -4.10 -7.84
C THR A 84 -0.05 -4.21 -8.97
N VAL A 85 0.64 -3.11 -9.26
CA VAL A 85 1.78 -3.05 -10.19
C VAL A 85 2.79 -2.01 -9.68
N PRO A 86 4.11 -2.26 -9.75
CA PRO A 86 5.14 -1.39 -9.17
C PRO A 86 5.54 -0.19 -10.05
N VAL A 87 4.58 0.38 -10.78
CA VAL A 87 4.76 1.56 -11.63
C VAL A 87 3.50 2.43 -11.62
N ASP A 88 3.60 3.66 -12.12
CA ASP A 88 2.43 4.51 -12.36
C ASP A 88 1.67 4.01 -13.60
N CYS A 89 0.50 3.40 -13.36
CA CYS A 89 -0.36 2.86 -14.40
C CYS A 89 -0.99 3.90 -15.34
N ARG A 90 -0.81 5.20 -15.10
CA ARG A 90 -1.23 6.28 -16.01
C ARG A 90 -0.14 6.64 -17.02
N ASN A 91 1.08 6.16 -16.83
CA ASN A 91 2.20 6.38 -17.73
C ASN A 91 2.43 5.12 -18.60
N ASN A 92 2.06 5.20 -19.88
CA ASN A 92 2.16 4.08 -20.82
C ASN A 92 3.60 3.61 -20.96
N ASP A 93 4.57 4.52 -21.02
CA ASP A 93 5.98 4.16 -21.17
C ASP A 93 6.48 3.37 -19.95
N SER A 94 6.02 3.75 -18.75
CA SER A 94 6.38 3.06 -17.50
C SER A 94 5.74 1.67 -17.44
N MET A 95 4.46 1.54 -17.82
CA MET A 95 3.76 0.26 -17.89
C MET A 95 4.39 -0.67 -18.94
N GLN A 96 4.65 -0.17 -20.13
CA GLN A 96 5.25 -0.92 -21.23
C GLN A 96 6.66 -1.38 -20.86
N SER A 97 7.49 -0.49 -20.32
CA SER A 97 8.84 -0.85 -19.85
C SER A 97 8.80 -1.93 -18.76
N HIS A 98 7.81 -1.87 -17.86
CA HIS A 98 7.64 -2.89 -16.82
C HIS A 98 7.25 -4.25 -17.41
N LEU A 99 6.31 -4.26 -18.37
CA LEU A 99 5.87 -5.46 -19.07
C LEU A 99 7.04 -6.11 -19.83
N GLU A 100 7.83 -5.32 -20.54
CA GLU A 100 9.00 -5.82 -21.29
C GLU A 100 10.08 -6.40 -20.38
N GLN A 101 10.28 -5.83 -19.19
CA GLN A 101 11.33 -6.28 -18.26
C GLN A 101 10.92 -7.49 -17.42
N THR A 102 9.64 -7.61 -17.09
CA THR A 102 9.17 -8.60 -16.10
C THR A 102 8.21 -9.64 -16.67
N GLU A 103 7.71 -9.42 -17.89
CA GLU A 103 6.63 -10.19 -18.52
C GLU A 103 5.37 -10.27 -17.65
N GLN A 104 5.22 -9.35 -16.69
CA GLN A 104 4.16 -9.36 -15.69
C GLN A 104 3.40 -8.04 -15.74
N SER A 105 2.09 -8.17 -15.90
CA SER A 105 1.15 -7.06 -15.82
C SER A 105 0.60 -6.90 -14.41
N TRP A 106 -0.63 -6.42 -14.27
CA TRP A 106 -1.34 -6.35 -13.00
C TRP A 106 -1.39 -7.72 -12.31
N ARG A 107 -0.93 -7.76 -11.06
CA ARG A 107 -0.99 -8.97 -10.23
C ARG A 107 -1.81 -8.71 -8.99
N ARG A 108 -2.45 -9.76 -8.47
CA ARG A 108 -3.07 -9.68 -7.14
C ARG A 108 -2.01 -9.31 -6.10
N LEU A 109 -2.40 -8.55 -5.08
CA LEU A 109 -1.57 -8.31 -3.90
C LEU A 109 -1.10 -9.64 -3.30
N ARG A 110 0.19 -9.71 -2.96
CA ARG A 110 0.84 -10.92 -2.45
C ARG A 110 1.75 -10.62 -1.27
N PHE A 111 2.03 -11.68 -0.51
CA PHE A 111 2.83 -11.65 0.70
C PHE A 111 3.98 -12.64 0.63
N LYS A 112 5.18 -12.19 1.01
CA LYS A 112 6.29 -13.06 1.36
C LYS A 112 6.21 -13.34 2.85
N ASN A 113 6.23 -14.60 3.22
CA ASN A 113 6.08 -15.01 4.62
C ASN A 113 7.48 -15.21 5.23
N ASP A 114 7.75 -14.54 6.35
CA ASP A 114 8.90 -14.77 7.20
C ASP A 114 8.43 -15.42 8.51
N GLU A 115 8.55 -16.75 8.56
CA GLU A 115 8.14 -17.57 9.70
C GLU A 115 8.95 -17.26 10.97
N ARG A 116 10.19 -16.76 10.85
CA ARG A 116 11.04 -16.47 12.02
C ARG A 116 10.48 -15.32 12.86
N GLN A 117 9.82 -14.37 12.20
CA GLN A 117 9.23 -13.19 12.81
C GLN A 117 7.70 -13.22 12.80
N ASN A 118 7.10 -14.31 12.31
CA ASN A 118 5.68 -14.40 12.01
C ASN A 118 5.19 -13.17 11.21
N LEU A 119 5.91 -12.82 10.15
CA LEU A 119 5.74 -11.58 9.41
C LEU A 119 5.26 -11.87 7.99
N SER A 120 4.18 -11.22 7.58
CA SER A 120 3.75 -11.15 6.19
C SER A 120 4.31 -9.86 5.61
N ILE A 121 5.10 -9.98 4.55
CA ILE A 121 5.75 -8.86 3.86
C ILE A 121 5.00 -8.63 2.54
N ALA A 122 4.19 -7.58 2.47
CA ALA A 122 3.49 -7.18 1.25
C ALA A 122 4.50 -6.70 0.21
N THR A 123 4.66 -7.43 -0.90
CA THR A 123 5.63 -7.07 -1.94
C THR A 123 5.29 -7.66 -3.31
N PHE A 124 5.75 -7.01 -4.37
CA PHE A 124 5.48 -7.40 -5.76
C PHE A 124 6.15 -8.72 -6.18
N SER A 125 7.27 -9.07 -5.52
CA SER A 125 8.01 -10.30 -5.81
C SER A 125 7.48 -11.53 -5.06
N ALA A 126 6.41 -11.37 -4.28
CA ALA A 126 5.85 -12.44 -3.47
C ALA A 126 5.03 -13.45 -4.27
N THR A 127 4.74 -14.59 -3.64
CA THR A 127 3.99 -15.70 -4.23
C THR A 127 2.68 -16.00 -3.50
N SER A 128 2.61 -15.82 -2.18
CA SER A 128 1.39 -16.12 -1.41
C SER A 128 0.32 -15.06 -1.64
N TYR A 129 -0.92 -15.48 -1.92
CA TYR A 129 -2.07 -14.57 -2.01
C TYR A 129 -2.70 -14.28 -0.65
N THR A 130 -2.25 -14.95 0.40
CA THR A 130 -2.82 -14.85 1.74
C THR A 130 -1.73 -14.53 2.74
N LEU A 131 -2.14 -13.94 3.85
CA LEU A 131 -1.32 -13.69 5.01
C LEU A 131 -0.73 -15.00 5.57
N ALA A 132 0.49 -14.92 6.11
CA ALA A 132 1.20 -16.06 6.70
C ALA A 132 0.44 -16.72 7.86
N GLY A 133 -0.51 -16.03 8.49
CA GLY A 133 -1.31 -16.48 9.61
C GLY A 133 -2.45 -15.49 9.85
N ARG A 134 -3.19 -15.62 10.95
CA ARG A 134 -4.29 -14.69 11.24
C ARG A 134 -3.75 -13.29 11.55
N GLY A 135 -4.18 -12.27 10.81
CA GLY A 135 -3.79 -10.90 11.19
C GLY A 135 -4.58 -10.40 12.42
N SER A 136 -4.19 -9.23 12.95
CA SER A 136 -4.88 -8.65 14.11
C SER A 136 -6.31 -8.28 13.77
N ARG A 137 -7.21 -8.40 14.77
CA ARG A 137 -8.57 -7.88 14.70
C ARG A 137 -8.63 -6.35 14.55
N ASP A 138 -7.54 -5.67 14.87
CA ASP A 138 -7.46 -4.21 14.81
C ASP A 138 -7.18 -3.71 13.39
N TRP A 139 -6.18 -4.27 12.71
CA TRP A 139 -5.73 -3.73 11.42
C TRP A 139 -6.27 -4.47 10.21
N VAL A 140 -6.54 -5.78 10.30
CA VAL A 140 -7.02 -6.56 9.14
C VAL A 140 -8.33 -6.00 8.60
N PRO A 141 -9.40 -5.82 9.41
CA PRO A 141 -10.71 -5.46 8.85
C PRO A 141 -10.71 -4.12 8.11
N GLU A 142 -9.85 -3.19 8.52
CA GLU A 142 -9.74 -1.86 7.92
C GLU A 142 -8.80 -1.86 6.71
N LEU A 143 -7.65 -2.52 6.78
CA LEU A 143 -6.63 -2.47 5.72
C LEU A 143 -6.82 -3.50 4.61
N LEU A 144 -7.30 -4.70 4.93
CA LEU A 144 -7.42 -5.81 3.98
C LEU A 144 -8.84 -6.39 3.96
N PRO A 145 -9.32 -6.84 2.80
CA PRO A 145 -10.45 -7.75 2.73
C PRO A 145 -10.16 -9.08 3.45
N ASP A 146 -11.21 -9.72 3.98
CA ASP A 146 -11.10 -11.00 4.69
C ASP A 146 -10.54 -12.14 3.81
N THR A 147 -10.64 -12.02 2.49
CA THR A 147 -10.07 -12.97 1.52
C THR A 147 -8.56 -13.13 1.64
N TYR A 148 -7.86 -12.13 2.20
CA TYR A 148 -6.42 -12.19 2.47
C TYR A 148 -6.08 -12.85 3.80
N ASN A 149 -7.07 -13.07 4.67
CA ASN A 149 -6.92 -13.59 6.02
C ASN A 149 -7.27 -15.09 6.12
N ASP A 150 -7.01 -15.85 5.06
CA ASP A 150 -7.28 -17.29 4.99
C ASP A 150 -6.21 -18.07 5.79
N SER A 151 -6.44 -18.10 7.10
CA SER A 151 -5.53 -18.65 8.11
C SER A 151 -5.86 -20.09 8.51
N TYR A 152 -6.88 -20.72 7.91
CA TYR A 152 -7.38 -22.03 8.35
C TYR A 152 -6.34 -23.16 8.23
N CYS A 153 -5.36 -23.01 7.34
CA CYS A 153 -4.32 -24.02 7.11
C CYS A 153 -2.92 -23.56 7.54
N SER A 154 -2.79 -22.39 8.19
CA SER A 154 -1.47 -21.90 8.57
C SER A 154 -0.97 -22.49 9.89
N PRO A 155 0.31 -22.91 9.98
CA PRO A 155 0.93 -23.27 11.25
C PRO A 155 1.17 -22.05 12.16
N VAL A 156 1.08 -20.83 11.64
CA VAL A 156 1.31 -19.59 12.37
C VAL A 156 -0.02 -19.03 12.88
N PRO A 157 -0.24 -18.96 14.21
CA PRO A 157 -1.52 -18.54 14.76
C PRO A 157 -1.83 -17.08 14.48
N PHE A 158 -0.80 -16.23 14.48
CA PHE A 158 -0.93 -14.80 14.18
C PHE A 158 0.23 -14.31 13.32
N THR A 159 -0.07 -13.46 12.33
CA THR A 159 0.97 -12.77 11.56
C THR A 159 0.95 -11.28 11.83
N HIS A 160 2.13 -10.67 11.80
CA HIS A 160 2.31 -9.25 11.65
C HIS A 160 2.36 -8.86 10.17
N LEU A 161 2.28 -7.56 9.87
CA LEU A 161 2.37 -7.04 8.50
C LEU A 161 3.46 -5.97 8.40
N THR A 162 4.28 -6.08 7.36
CA THR A 162 5.13 -5.01 6.81
C THR A 162 5.12 -5.10 5.29
N GLY A 163 5.92 -4.29 4.59
CA GLY A 163 6.11 -4.44 3.16
C GLY A 163 6.46 -3.14 2.47
N ASP A 164 6.37 -3.16 1.14
CA ASP A 164 6.64 -2.01 0.30
C ASP A 164 5.80 -0.81 0.74
N LEU A 165 6.45 0.30 1.10
CA LEU A 165 5.77 1.45 1.70
C LEU A 165 4.68 2.02 0.80
N ALA A 166 4.87 1.96 -0.53
CA ALA A 166 3.85 2.36 -1.48
C ALA A 166 2.58 1.48 -1.40
N LEU A 167 2.74 0.15 -1.24
CA LEU A 167 1.63 -0.76 -0.99
C LEU A 167 0.96 -0.46 0.36
N ILE A 168 1.75 -0.29 1.41
CA ILE A 168 1.24 -0.02 2.76
C ILE A 168 0.41 1.27 2.79
N VAL A 169 0.92 2.35 2.21
CA VAL A 169 0.19 3.61 2.08
C VAL A 169 -1.05 3.45 1.20
N GLY A 170 -0.99 2.67 0.12
CA GLY A 170 -2.14 2.35 -0.72
C GLY A 170 -3.24 1.62 0.04
N LEU A 171 -2.90 0.63 0.86
CA LEU A 171 -3.86 -0.08 1.71
C LEU A 171 -4.52 0.85 2.75
N ILE A 172 -3.76 1.79 3.31
CA ILE A 172 -4.30 2.82 4.21
C ILE A 172 -5.23 3.77 3.44
N ALA A 173 -4.89 4.13 2.20
CA ALA A 173 -5.77 4.94 1.36
C ALA A 173 -7.11 4.24 1.09
N PHE A 174 -7.11 2.94 0.85
CA PHE A 174 -8.33 2.13 0.72
C PHE A 174 -9.06 1.85 2.04
N SER A 175 -8.41 2.03 3.20
CA SER A 175 -9.08 1.91 4.49
C SER A 175 -9.93 3.15 4.82
N CYS A 176 -9.70 4.26 4.11
CA CYS A 176 -10.37 5.53 4.38
C CYS A 176 -11.90 5.39 4.22
N PRO A 177 -12.69 5.82 5.22
CA PRO A 177 -14.15 5.74 5.16
C PRO A 177 -14.77 6.76 4.22
N ARG A 178 -13.98 7.72 3.71
CA ARG A 178 -14.42 8.75 2.76
C ARG A 178 -13.36 8.90 1.68
N GLU A 179 -13.33 7.94 0.76
CA GLU A 179 -12.35 7.89 -0.33
C GLU A 179 -12.36 9.15 -1.22
N ARG A 180 -13.38 10.02 -1.16
CA ARG A 180 -13.44 11.27 -1.94
C ARG A 180 -13.04 12.53 -1.15
N ASP A 181 -12.77 12.39 0.14
CA ASP A 181 -12.35 13.51 0.99
C ASP A 181 -10.82 13.59 1.01
N LYS A 182 -10.28 14.62 0.36
CA LYS A 182 -8.83 14.85 0.23
C LYS A 182 -8.07 14.91 1.55
N TYR A 183 -8.74 15.23 2.66
CA TYR A 183 -8.10 15.31 3.97
C TYR A 183 -8.17 14.00 4.75
N CYS A 184 -9.03 13.05 4.33
CA CYS A 184 -9.28 11.82 5.05
C CYS A 184 -8.00 10.98 5.20
N LEU A 185 -7.22 10.81 4.12
CA LEU A 185 -5.96 10.06 4.20
C LEU A 185 -4.98 10.69 5.20
N SER A 186 -4.85 12.02 5.21
CA SER A 186 -3.95 12.70 6.14
C SER A 186 -4.36 12.51 7.60
N ASP A 187 -5.67 12.54 7.91
CA ASP A 187 -6.20 12.29 9.26
C ASP A 187 -5.99 10.83 9.69
N ILE A 188 -6.27 9.86 8.80
CA ILE A 188 -6.07 8.44 9.07
C ILE A 188 -4.58 8.12 9.25
N MET A 189 -3.70 8.62 8.38
CA MET A 189 -2.25 8.47 8.53
C MET A 189 -1.75 9.06 9.84
N GLN A 190 -2.31 10.20 10.29
CA GLN A 190 -1.95 10.83 11.56
C GLN A 190 -2.41 10.03 12.78
N ARG A 191 -3.66 9.57 12.77
CA ARG A 191 -4.33 9.02 13.95
C ARG A 191 -4.18 7.52 14.10
N CYS A 192 -4.20 6.81 12.97
CA CYS A 192 -4.29 5.35 12.89
C CYS A 192 -2.93 4.71 12.62
N PHE A 193 -2.10 5.30 11.76
CA PHE A 193 -0.79 4.75 11.41
C PHE A 193 0.29 5.16 12.43
N LYS A 194 0.40 4.38 13.52
CA LYS A 194 1.37 4.57 14.60
C LYS A 194 2.28 3.34 14.76
N PRO A 195 3.16 3.04 13.79
CA PRO A 195 4.01 1.85 13.82
C PRO A 195 4.68 1.61 15.18
N PRO A 196 4.73 0.35 15.65
CA PRO A 196 4.27 -0.86 14.95
C PRO A 196 2.78 -1.14 15.15
N ARG A 197 1.95 -0.16 15.55
CA ARG A 197 0.53 -0.36 15.88
C ARG A 197 -0.38 0.39 14.92
N TRP A 198 -1.46 -0.28 14.54
CA TRP A 198 -2.62 0.38 13.96
C TRP A 198 -3.58 0.76 15.08
N SER A 199 -4.06 2.00 15.09
CA SER A 199 -5.18 2.41 15.95
C SER A 199 -6.45 2.44 15.09
N PRO A 200 -7.40 1.49 15.27
CA PRO A 200 -8.56 1.38 14.39
C PRO A 200 -9.40 2.66 14.36
N HIS A 201 -9.83 3.10 13.19
CA HIS A 201 -10.77 4.22 13.05
C HIS A 201 -12.25 3.80 13.18
N ARG A 202 -12.53 2.49 13.23
CA ARG A 202 -13.85 1.87 13.46
C ARG A 202 -14.94 2.34 12.50
N SER A 203 -14.54 2.72 11.30
CA SER A 203 -15.45 3.13 10.24
C SER A 203 -15.29 2.13 9.09
N PRO A 204 -16.40 1.63 8.51
CA PRO A 204 -16.31 0.71 7.38
C PRO A 204 -15.49 1.34 6.23
N PRO A 205 -14.48 0.64 5.71
CA PRO A 205 -13.70 1.14 4.59
C PRO A 205 -14.59 1.20 3.34
N GLN A 206 -14.61 2.35 2.66
CA GLN A 206 -15.40 2.54 1.43
C GLN A 206 -14.57 2.15 0.21
N ARG A 207 -14.28 0.86 0.05
CA ARG A 207 -13.55 0.35 -1.13
C ARG A 207 -14.50 0.29 -2.33
N ILE A 208 -14.37 1.24 -3.25
CA ILE A 208 -15.23 1.34 -4.44
C ILE A 208 -14.68 0.43 -5.54
N ASP A 209 -15.55 -0.32 -6.23
CA ASP A 209 -15.14 -1.16 -7.36
C ASP A 209 -14.51 -0.30 -8.46
N ARG A 210 -13.43 -0.80 -9.08
CA ARG A 210 -12.72 -0.15 -10.21
C ARG A 210 -12.04 1.18 -9.86
N HIS A 211 -12.07 1.56 -8.59
CA HIS A 211 -11.27 2.65 -8.07
C HIS A 211 -9.88 2.16 -7.70
N GLY A 212 -8.92 3.07 -7.84
CA GLY A 212 -7.52 2.83 -7.62
C GLY A 212 -6.83 3.99 -6.95
N VAL A 213 -5.58 3.73 -6.60
CA VAL A 213 -4.64 4.75 -6.17
C VAL A 213 -3.29 4.53 -6.85
N VAL A 214 -2.64 5.63 -7.23
CA VAL A 214 -1.22 5.65 -7.52
C VAL A 214 -0.51 6.28 -6.33
N VAL A 215 0.37 5.51 -5.71
CA VAL A 215 1.15 5.93 -4.54
C VAL A 215 2.57 6.18 -4.98
N THR A 216 3.07 7.38 -4.70
CA THR A 216 4.48 7.76 -4.90
C THR A 216 5.12 8.01 -3.54
N ILE A 217 6.26 7.40 -3.27
CA ILE A 217 7.05 7.57 -2.05
C ILE A 217 8.37 8.23 -2.38
N ARG A 218 8.80 9.18 -1.56
CA ARG A 218 10.12 9.81 -1.61
C ARG A 218 10.78 9.80 -0.24
N ALA A 219 12.11 9.81 -0.24
CA ALA A 219 12.87 10.04 0.99
C ALA A 219 12.67 11.48 1.48
N ASP A 220 12.64 11.66 2.80
CA ASP A 220 12.49 12.98 3.42
C ASP A 220 13.77 13.82 3.28
N PRO A 221 13.78 14.92 2.49
CA PRO A 221 14.96 15.76 2.36
C PRO A 221 15.31 16.47 3.66
N GLU A 222 14.36 16.62 4.59
CA GLU A 222 14.61 17.21 5.91
C GLU A 222 15.25 16.21 6.88
N ALA A 223 15.32 14.91 6.54
CA ALA A 223 15.92 13.88 7.39
C ALA A 223 17.46 13.83 7.31
N GLY A 224 18.09 14.66 6.47
CA GLY A 224 19.54 14.71 6.29
C GLY A 224 20.01 13.98 5.03
N ASP A 225 20.90 13.01 5.16
CA ASP A 225 21.43 12.29 4.00
C ASP A 225 20.35 11.43 3.33
N LEU A 226 19.96 11.80 2.11
CA LEU A 226 18.99 11.09 1.30
C LEU A 226 19.38 9.62 1.03
N ARG A 227 20.68 9.29 0.94
CA ARG A 227 21.14 7.91 0.73
C ARG A 227 20.89 7.06 1.97
N GLU A 228 21.16 7.61 3.14
CA GLU A 228 20.87 6.96 4.41
C GLU A 228 19.36 6.84 4.61
N GLY A 229 18.59 7.90 4.36
CA GLY A 229 17.13 7.87 4.41
C GLY A 229 16.53 6.77 3.52
N LYS A 230 16.97 6.65 2.26
CA LYS A 230 16.54 5.56 1.37
C LYS A 230 16.93 4.17 1.90
N ARG A 231 18.09 4.02 2.55
CA ARG A 231 18.52 2.76 3.17
C ARG A 231 17.62 2.39 4.35
N GLU A 232 17.28 3.37 5.19
CA GLU A 232 16.38 3.18 6.33
C GLU A 232 14.98 2.78 5.88
N LEU A 233 14.43 3.41 4.83
CA LEU A 233 13.14 3.01 4.27
C LEU A 233 13.13 1.56 3.77
N ARG A 234 14.21 1.11 3.12
CA ARG A 234 14.34 -0.30 2.68
C ARG A 234 14.29 -1.29 3.85
N LYS A 235 14.92 -0.96 4.98
CA LYS A 235 14.89 -1.78 6.20
C LYS A 235 13.49 -1.89 6.83
N PHE A 236 12.65 -0.88 6.63
CA PHE A 236 11.23 -1.00 7.00
C PHE A 236 10.49 -1.92 6.03
N GLN A 237 10.72 -1.78 4.72
CA GLN A 237 10.05 -2.58 3.70
C GLN A 237 10.38 -4.07 3.77
N ASP A 238 11.65 -4.41 3.98
CA ASP A 238 12.13 -5.80 4.01
C ASP A 238 11.86 -6.52 5.35
N GLY A 239 11.36 -5.78 6.35
CA GLY A 239 11.06 -6.31 7.68
C GLY A 239 12.25 -6.39 8.64
N SER A 240 13.39 -5.79 8.32
CA SER A 240 14.56 -5.73 9.21
C SER A 240 14.26 -5.05 10.55
N TYR A 241 13.36 -4.07 10.56
CA TYR A 241 12.87 -3.43 11.79
C TYR A 241 11.64 -4.09 12.41
N GLY A 242 11.18 -5.20 11.82
CA GLY A 242 9.97 -5.91 12.20
C GLY A 242 8.74 -5.35 11.50
N ALA A 243 7.62 -5.39 12.21
CA ALA A 243 6.31 -5.11 11.63
C ALA A 243 5.93 -3.62 11.68
N LEU A 244 5.34 -3.12 10.59
CA LEU A 244 4.61 -1.85 10.63
C LEU A 244 3.25 -2.00 11.32
N PHE A 245 2.66 -3.19 11.26
CA PHE A 245 1.41 -3.54 11.95
C PHE A 245 1.57 -4.85 12.71
N LYS A 246 1.67 -4.74 14.03
CA LYS A 246 1.84 -5.87 14.93
C LYS A 246 0.48 -6.45 15.32
N SER A 247 0.47 -7.77 15.47
CA SER A 247 -0.64 -8.56 16.02
C SER A 247 -0.32 -8.93 17.48
N PRO A 248 -1.33 -9.12 18.34
CA PRO A 248 -1.14 -9.41 19.76
C PRO A 248 -0.31 -10.67 20.03
#